data_AF-A0A3Q9W2U7-F1
#
_entry.id   AF-A0A3Q9W2U7-F1
#
_cell.length_a   1.000
_cell.length_b   1.000
_cell.length_c   1.000
_cell.angle_alpha   90.00
_cell.angle_beta   90.00
_cell.angle_gamma   90.00
#
_symmetry.space_group_name_H-M   'P 1'
#
loop_
_entity.id
_entity.type
_entity.pdbx_description
1 polymer ?
#
loop_
_entity_poly.entity_id
_entity_poly.type
_entity_poly.pdbx_seq_one_letter_code
_entity_poly.pdbx_strand_id
1 'polypeptide(L)'
;MKQFALRIYDFYKYIFDSTRNPLRHIPDPVSRFHIMTVLACLWSFAFATYIGSMIVFGISLAAHIVLFLMFFFTIAVFYDAEKNKSSWLMKLRRDRLK
;
A
#
# COMPACT_ATOMS: atom_id res chain seq x y z
N MET A 1 -6.59 0.93 -19.06
CA MET A 1 -6.09 0.11 -17.93
C MET A 1 -4.65 0.44 -17.52
N LYS A 2 -3.65 0.44 -18.43
CA LYS A 2 -2.24 0.71 -18.05
C LYS A 2 -2.01 2.08 -17.38
N GLN A 3 -2.69 3.12 -17.86
CA GLN A 3 -2.60 4.46 -17.27
C GLN A 3 -3.17 4.53 -15.85
N PHE A 4 -4.20 3.72 -15.56
CA PHE A 4 -4.80 3.62 -14.25
C PHE A 4 -3.83 2.98 -13.23
N ALA A 5 -3.17 1.89 -13.60
CA ALA A 5 -2.13 1.26 -12.77
C ALA A 5 -0.98 2.24 -12.46
N LEU A 6 -0.53 3.02 -13.47
CA LEU A 6 0.48 4.04 -13.25
C LEU A 6 -0.01 5.15 -12.30
N ARG A 7 -1.30 5.53 -12.32
CA ARG A 7 -1.85 6.50 -11.36
C ARG A 7 -1.85 5.93 -9.94
N ILE A 8 -2.26 4.66 -9.77
CA ILE A 8 -2.19 3.98 -8.47
C ILE A 8 -0.75 3.99 -7.94
N TYR A 9 0.23 3.71 -8.80
CA TYR A 9 1.64 3.77 -8.42
C TYR A 9 2.07 5.17 -7.94
N ASP A 10 1.68 6.23 -8.66
CA ASP A 10 2.00 7.60 -8.29
C ASP A 10 1.33 8.00 -6.96
N PHE A 11 0.05 7.64 -6.77
CA PHE A 11 -0.67 7.88 -5.51
C PHE A 11 -0.07 7.09 -4.35
N TYR A 12 0.29 5.83 -4.58
CA TYR A 12 0.98 5.02 -3.58
C TYR A 12 2.28 5.69 -3.15
N LYS A 13 3.12 6.09 -4.13
CA LYS A 13 4.38 6.77 -3.86
C LYS A 13 4.16 8.02 -3.04
N TYR A 14 3.10 8.78 -3.31
CA TYR A 14 2.73 9.96 -2.53
C TYR A 14 2.27 9.64 -1.10
N ILE A 15 1.40 8.65 -0.91
CA ILE A 15 0.84 8.27 0.40
C ILE A 15 1.91 7.66 1.31
N PHE A 16 2.73 6.78 0.76
CA PHE A 16 3.80 6.08 1.47
C PHE A 16 5.13 6.86 1.46
N ASP A 17 5.15 8.06 0.88
CA ASP A 17 6.29 8.96 1.03
C ASP A 17 6.40 9.38 2.49
N SER A 18 7.48 8.91 3.10
CA SER A 18 7.83 9.13 4.49
C SER A 18 7.99 10.64 4.83
N THR A 19 8.15 11.50 3.82
CA THR A 19 8.24 12.96 3.95
C THR A 19 6.89 13.68 3.84
N ARG A 20 5.87 13.04 3.26
CA ARG A 20 4.54 13.61 2.98
C ARG A 20 3.47 13.14 3.96
N ASN A 21 3.61 11.92 4.48
CA ASN A 21 2.66 11.31 5.42
C ASN A 21 2.56 12.15 6.72
N PRO A 22 1.36 12.33 7.33
CA PRO A 22 1.21 12.88 8.69
C PRO A 22 2.18 12.29 9.74
N LEU A 23 2.54 11.01 9.61
CA LEU A 23 3.51 10.30 10.46
C LEU A 23 4.99 10.72 10.23
N ARG A 24 5.27 11.67 9.32
CA ARG A 24 6.64 12.15 9.01
C ARG A 24 7.40 12.71 10.21
N HIS A 25 6.67 13.22 11.21
CA HIS A 25 7.27 13.86 12.39
C HIS A 25 7.89 12.84 13.36
N ILE A 26 7.59 11.55 13.20
CA ILE A 26 8.20 10.47 13.99
C ILE A 26 9.53 10.11 13.33
N PRO A 27 10.69 10.23 13.99
CA PRO A 27 12.00 10.06 13.34
C PRO A 27 12.26 8.62 12.86
N ASP A 28 11.71 7.62 13.55
CA ASP A 28 11.96 6.20 13.25
C ASP A 28 10.97 5.63 12.21
N PRO A 29 11.44 5.14 11.04
CA PRO A 29 10.57 4.54 10.03
C PRO A 29 9.90 3.25 10.48
N VAL A 30 10.54 2.46 11.36
CA VAL A 30 9.98 1.20 11.87
C VAL A 30 8.74 1.48 12.72
N SER A 31 8.78 2.51 13.55
CA SER A 31 7.64 2.99 14.34
C SER A 31 6.46 3.42 13.45
N ARG A 32 6.73 4.09 12.32
CA ARG A 32 5.66 4.50 11.37
C ARG A 32 4.94 3.29 10.79
N PHE A 33 5.68 2.26 10.40
CA PHE A 33 5.09 1.01 9.89
C PHE A 33 4.30 0.26 10.97
N HIS A 34 4.81 0.21 12.21
CA HIS A 34 4.11 -0.41 13.32
C HIS A 34 2.78 0.27 13.63
N ILE A 35 2.72 1.60 13.63
CA ILE A 35 1.47 2.34 13.87
C ILE A 35 0.41 1.99 12.81
N MET A 36 0.81 1.93 11.54
CA MET A 36 -0.10 1.55 10.45
C MET A 36 -0.57 0.08 10.58
N THR A 37 0.32 -0.82 11.02
CA THR A 37 -0.02 -2.23 11.27
C THR A 37 -1.01 -2.38 12.43
N VAL A 38 -0.78 -1.68 13.54
CA VAL A 38 -1.69 -1.68 14.70
C VAL A 38 -3.06 -1.16 14.30
N LEU A 39 -3.12 -0.08 13.52
CA LEU A 39 -4.39 0.46 13.02
C LEU A 39 -5.16 -0.58 12.18
N ALA A 40 -4.49 -1.33 11.30
CA ALA A 40 -5.12 -2.39 10.52
C ALA A 40 -5.67 -3.53 11.41
N CYS A 41 -4.93 -3.91 12.46
CA CYS A 41 -5.39 -4.89 13.45
C CYS A 41 -6.62 -4.38 14.22
N LEU A 42 -6.64 -3.11 14.63
CA LEU A 42 -7.77 -2.50 15.33
C LEU A 42 -9.04 -2.48 14.47
N TRP A 43 -8.92 -2.22 13.17
CA TRP A 43 -10.05 -2.30 12.24
C TRP A 43 -10.60 -3.72 12.09
N SER A 44 -9.73 -4.73 11.97
CA SER A 44 -10.16 -6.13 11.95
C SER A 44 -10.87 -6.52 13.25
N PHE A 45 -10.39 -6.01 14.39
CA PHE A 45 -11.05 -6.21 15.68
C PHE A 45 -12.41 -5.51 15.75
N ALA A 46 -12.53 -4.26 15.28
CA ALA A 46 -13.79 -3.53 15.24
C ALA A 46 -14.86 -4.24 14.39
N PHE A 47 -14.49 -4.85 13.26
CA PHE A 47 -15.41 -5.66 12.46
C PHE A 47 -15.84 -6.93 13.19
N ALA A 48 -14.92 -7.58 13.88
CA ALA A 48 -15.21 -8.77 14.66
C ALA A 48 -16.15 -8.48 15.83
N THR A 49 -15.94 -7.37 16.55
CA THR A 49 -16.81 -6.95 17.67
C THR A 49 -18.18 -6.50 17.17
N TYR A 50 -18.25 -5.80 16.04
CA TYR A 50 -19.52 -5.41 15.40
C TYR A 50 -20.38 -6.62 15.04
N ILE A 51 -19.78 -7.70 14.54
CA ILE A 51 -20.47 -8.94 14.18
C ILE A 51 -20.64 -9.87 15.41
N GLY A 52 -19.85 -9.68 16.46
CA GLY A 52 -19.86 -10.53 17.66
C GLY A 52 -19.19 -11.89 17.48
N SER A 53 -18.25 -12.04 16.52
CA SER A 53 -17.62 -13.34 16.18
C SER A 53 -16.10 -13.26 16.12
N MET A 54 -15.44 -14.08 16.95
CA MET A 54 -13.97 -14.21 16.96
C MET A 54 -13.43 -14.92 15.71
N ILE A 55 -14.24 -15.75 15.04
CA ILE A 55 -13.85 -16.39 13.77
C ILE A 55 -13.70 -15.32 12.68
N VAL A 56 -14.60 -14.34 12.66
CA VAL A 56 -14.58 -13.23 11.70
C VAL A 56 -13.33 -12.37 11.89
N PHE A 57 -12.84 -12.20 13.13
CA PHE A 57 -11.55 -11.56 13.39
C PHE A 57 -10.41 -12.26 12.65
N GLY A 58 -10.29 -13.58 12.79
CA GLY A 58 -9.25 -14.37 12.15
C GLY A 58 -9.31 -14.30 10.63
N ILE A 59 -10.52 -14.41 10.05
CA ILE A 59 -10.73 -14.30 8.60
C ILE A 59 -10.39 -12.88 8.10
N SER A 60 -10.83 -11.85 8.81
CA SER A 60 -10.53 -10.45 8.46
C SER A 60 -9.02 -10.20 8.46
N LEU A 61 -8.31 -10.67 9.48
CA LEU A 61 -6.86 -10.52 9.58
C LEU A 61 -6.14 -11.23 8.42
N ALA A 62 -6.52 -12.48 8.14
CA ALA A 62 -5.96 -13.24 7.02
C ALA A 62 -6.22 -12.55 5.67
N ALA A 63 -7.44 -12.04 5.45
CA ALA A 63 -7.81 -11.32 4.24
C ALA A 63 -6.95 -10.05 4.06
N HIS A 64 -6.69 -9.28 5.13
CA HIS A 64 -5.82 -8.11 5.07
C HIS A 64 -4.39 -8.47 4.66
N ILE A 65 -3.82 -9.55 5.22
CA ILE A 65 -2.46 -9.99 4.88
C ILE A 65 -2.36 -10.33 3.39
N VAL A 66 -3.31 -11.10 2.86
CA VAL A 66 -3.33 -11.50 1.44
C VAL A 66 -3.48 -10.28 0.54
N LEU A 67 -4.41 -9.37 0.87
CA LEU A 67 -4.64 -8.15 0.11
C LEU A 67 -3.39 -7.25 0.08
N PHE A 68 -2.77 -7.02 1.24
CA PHE A 68 -1.55 -6.23 1.32
C PHE A 68 -0.39 -6.89 0.58
N LEU A 69 -0.21 -8.20 0.71
CA LEU A 69 0.85 -8.92 -0.02
C LEU A 69 0.71 -8.69 -1.53
N MET A 70 -0.48 -8.92 -2.10
CA MET A 70 -0.72 -8.75 -3.53
C MET A 70 -0.57 -7.28 -3.98
N PHE A 71 -1.06 -6.35 -3.15
CA PHE A 71 -0.96 -4.92 -3.43
C PHE A 71 0.50 -4.45 -3.44
N PHE A 72 1.26 -4.72 -2.37
CA PHE A 72 2.68 -4.35 -2.29
C PHE A 72 3.52 -5.07 -3.35
N PHE A 73 3.22 -6.33 -3.66
CA PHE A 73 3.91 -7.05 -4.74
C PHE A 73 3.73 -6.36 -6.10
N THR A 74 2.50 -5.95 -6.42
CA THR A 74 2.21 -5.23 -7.67
C THR A 74 2.98 -3.91 -7.73
N ILE A 75 2.97 -3.14 -6.64
CA ILE A 75 3.69 -1.87 -6.56
C ILE A 75 5.21 -2.07 -6.63
N ALA A 76 5.74 -3.14 -6.03
CA ALA A 76 7.16 -3.45 -6.07
C ALA A 76 7.67 -3.65 -7.51
N VAL A 77 6.86 -4.26 -8.39
CA VAL A 77 7.19 -4.38 -9.82
C VAL A 77 7.35 -3.01 -10.48
N PHE A 78 6.46 -2.05 -10.20
CA PHE A 78 6.58 -0.68 -10.73
C PHE A 78 7.78 0.07 -10.12
N TYR A 79 8.05 -0.15 -8.84
CA TYR A 79 9.17 0.46 -8.13
C TYR A 79 10.51 -0.02 -8.69
N ASP A 80 10.66 -1.33 -8.88
CA ASP A 80 11.84 -1.91 -9.53
C ASP A 80 12.01 -1.40 -10.96
N ALA A 81 10.92 -1.35 -11.72
CA ALA A 81 10.88 -0.79 -13.07
C ALA A 81 11.29 0.70 -13.13
N GLU A 82 10.97 1.50 -12.11
CA GLU A 82 11.38 2.91 -11.98
C GLU A 82 12.87 3.02 -11.64
N LYS A 83 13.34 2.22 -10.66
CA LYS A 83 14.75 2.19 -10.25
C LYS A 83 15.69 1.78 -11.40
N ASN A 84 15.27 0.80 -12.19
CA ASN A 84 16.03 0.26 -13.32
C ASN A 84 15.81 1.04 -14.64
N LYS A 85 15.00 2.12 -14.63
CA LYS A 85 14.64 2.92 -15.82
C LYS A 85 14.16 2.08 -17.01
N SER A 86 13.35 1.07 -16.73
CA SER A 86 12.85 0.13 -17.74
C SER A 86 12.17 0.82 -18.93
N SER A 87 12.43 0.32 -20.13
CA SER A 87 11.97 0.92 -21.38
C SER A 87 10.44 1.00 -21.49
N TRP A 88 9.73 0.00 -20.98
CA TRP A 88 8.27 -0.06 -21.00
C TRP A 88 7.63 1.00 -20.09
N LEU A 89 8.19 1.24 -18.89
CA LEU A 89 7.67 2.24 -17.96
C LEU A 89 7.88 3.66 -18.52
N MET A 90 9.05 3.91 -19.11
CA MET A 90 9.35 5.19 -19.76
C MET A 90 8.43 5.45 -20.95
N LYS A 91 8.14 4.42 -21.76
CA LYS A 91 7.14 4.50 -22.83
C LYS A 91 5.76 4.84 -22.27
N LEU A 92 5.33 4.15 -21.20
CA LEU A 92 4.03 4.38 -20.58
C LEU A 92 3.88 5.81 -20.01
N ARG A 93 4.96 6.37 -19.43
CA ARG A 93 4.99 7.77 -18.98
C ARG A 93 4.93 8.76 -20.15
N ARG A 94 5.66 8.52 -21.25
CA ARG A 94 5.57 9.36 -22.45
C ARG A 94 4.17 9.34 -23.06
N ASP A 95 3.55 8.17 -23.13
CA ASP A 95 2.20 7.98 -23.68
C ASP A 95 1.11 8.64 -22.81
N ARG A 96 1.41 9.01 -21.54
CA ARG A 96 0.51 9.79 -20.68
C ARG A 96 0.57 11.29 -20.97
N LEU A 97 1.71 11.79 -21.43
CA LEU A 97 1.95 13.22 -21.66
C LEU A 97 1.44 13.70 -23.03
N LYS A 98 1.03 12.76 -23.90
CA LYS A 98 0.35 13.03 -25.16
C LYS A 98 -1.16 13.05 -24.93
#